data_AF-A0A7X1NRR4-F1
#
_entry.id   AF-A0A7X1NRR4-F1
#
_cell.length_a   1.000
_cell.length_b   1.000
_cell.length_c   1.000
_cell.angle_alpha   90.00
_cell.angle_beta   90.00
_cell.angle_gamma   90.00
#
_symmetry.space_group_name_H-M   'P 1'
#
loop_
_entity.id
_entity.type
_entity.pdbx_description
1 polymer ?
#
loop_
_entity_poly.entity_id
_entity_poly.type
_entity_poly.pdbx_seq_one_letter_code
_entity_poly.pdbx_strand_id
1 'polypeptide(L)'
;MSHQVNAESQPAHAGKGHLVSNIVWFVVIFGAFLLSMYLLTWFTPQDIWPMAVIVVVAFLVFFIPQGILGRADTGYNLAEGNRTDEKETSAGVSS
;
A
#
# COMPACT_ATOMS: atom_id res chain seq x y z
N MET A 1 12.84 45.01 -9.69
CA MET A 1 12.71 43.58 -10.01
C MET A 1 13.01 42.80 -8.73
N SER A 2 11.98 42.40 -7.99
CA SER A 2 12.12 41.62 -6.76
C SER A 2 11.93 40.15 -7.10
N HIS A 3 13.00 39.36 -6.95
CA HIS A 3 12.95 37.91 -7.08
C HIS A 3 12.05 37.32 -5.98
N GLN A 4 10.90 36.79 -6.37
CA GLN A 4 10.12 35.87 -5.54
C GLN A 4 10.90 34.54 -5.51
N VAL A 5 11.49 34.22 -4.35
CA VAL A 5 12.04 32.89 -4.09
C VAL A 5 10.85 31.95 -3.95
N ASN A 6 10.55 31.23 -5.02
CA ASN A 6 9.57 30.17 -5.02
C ASN A 6 10.10 29.11 -4.05
N ALA A 7 9.48 28.99 -2.87
CA ALA A 7 9.82 27.97 -1.90
C ALA A 7 9.47 26.62 -2.54
N GLU A 8 10.48 25.95 -3.10
CA GLU A 8 10.35 24.60 -3.65
C GLU A 8 9.67 23.72 -2.60
N SER A 9 8.42 23.34 -2.86
CA SER A 9 7.71 22.37 -2.04
C SER A 9 8.46 21.05 -2.18
N GLN A 10 9.24 20.72 -1.15
CA GLN A 10 10.02 19.50 -1.10
C GLN A 10 9.12 18.31 -1.49
N PRO A 11 9.51 17.49 -2.49
CA PRO A 11 8.64 16.46 -3.05
C PRO A 11 8.14 15.59 -1.92
N ALA A 12 6.81 15.50 -1.80
CA ALA A 12 6.15 14.80 -0.70
C ALA A 12 6.73 13.39 -0.59
N HIS A 13 7.57 13.19 0.42
CA HIS A 13 8.18 11.89 0.69
C HIS A 13 7.05 10.88 0.89
N ALA A 14 7.18 9.71 0.26
CA ALA A 14 6.16 8.66 0.10
C ALA A 14 5.50 8.12 1.40
N GLY A 15 5.75 8.72 2.57
CA GLY A 15 5.12 8.40 3.85
C GLY A 15 4.29 9.52 4.48
N LYS A 16 4.22 10.74 3.91
CA LYS A 16 3.51 11.87 4.52
C LYS A 16 2.00 11.75 4.26
N GLY A 17 1.33 10.88 5.01
CA GLY A 17 -0.13 10.67 4.97
C GLY A 17 -0.60 9.24 5.24
N HIS A 18 0.27 8.24 5.07
CA HIS A 18 -0.09 6.82 5.17
C HIS A 18 0.54 6.08 6.37
N LEU A 19 1.20 6.78 7.29
CA LEU A 19 1.88 6.13 8.44
C LEU A 19 0.90 5.30 9.29
N VAL A 20 -0.25 5.86 9.65
CA VAL A 20 -1.26 5.16 10.48
C VAL A 20 -1.82 3.95 9.73
N SER A 21 -2.15 4.12 8.45
CA SER A 21 -2.63 3.03 7.59
C SER A 21 -1.59 1.90 7.49
N ASN A 22 -0.32 2.24 7.28
CA ASN A 22 0.76 1.27 7.20
C ASN A 22 0.99 0.51 8.51
N ILE A 23 0.90 1.21 9.65
CA ILE A 23 0.99 0.57 10.98
C ILE A 23 -0.18 -0.38 11.21
N VAL A 24 -1.41 0.01 10.86
CA VAL A 24 -2.58 -0.87 10.99
C VAL A 24 -2.40 -2.13 10.16
N TRP A 25 -2.00 -1.99 8.89
CA TRP A 25 -1.74 -3.14 8.03
C TRP A 25 -0.61 -4.03 8.54
N PHE A 26 0.46 -3.42 9.05
CA PHE A 26 1.55 -4.15 9.68
C PHE A 26 1.04 -5.00 10.85
N VAL A 27 0.27 -4.41 11.77
CA VAL A 27 -0.27 -5.14 12.93
C VAL A 27 -1.20 -6.27 12.51
N VAL A 28 -2.04 -6.06 11.49
CA VAL A 28 -2.95 -7.10 10.98
C VAL A 28 -2.17 -8.28 10.39
N ILE A 29 -1.22 -8.02 9.49
CA ILE A 29 -0.44 -9.07 8.83
C ILE A 29 0.46 -9.77 9.84
N PHE A 30 1.11 -9.01 10.72
CA PHE A 30 1.96 -9.56 11.77
C PHE A 30 1.16 -10.38 12.79
N GLY A 31 -0.03 -9.92 13.17
CA GLY A 31 -0.95 -10.67 14.03
C GLY A 31 -1.39 -11.98 13.41
N ALA A 32 -1.70 -11.99 12.11
CA ALA A 32 -2.04 -13.21 11.38
C ALA A 32 -0.87 -14.19 11.28
N PHE A 33 0.36 -13.67 11.16
CA PHE A 33 1.58 -14.48 11.23
C PHE A 33 1.75 -15.12 12.62
N LEU A 34 1.61 -14.36 13.70
CA LEU A 34 1.70 -14.89 15.07
C LEU A 34 0.59 -15.91 15.36
N LEU A 35 -0.64 -15.65 14.88
CA LEU A 35 -1.74 -16.59 14.95
C LEU A 35 -1.39 -17.91 14.24
N SER A 36 -0.77 -17.84 13.07
CA SER A 36 -0.32 -19.02 12.33
C SER A 36 0.75 -19.80 13.09
N MET A 37 1.71 -19.11 13.71
CA MET A 37 2.72 -19.73 14.58
C MET A 37 2.08 -20.45 15.78
N TYR A 38 1.08 -19.83 16.39
CA TYR A 38 0.35 -20.44 17.49
C TYR A 38 -0.45 -21.67 17.03
N LEU A 39 -1.10 -21.61 15.87
CA LEU A 39 -1.82 -22.74 15.26
C LEU A 39 -0.92 -23.97 15.04
N LEU A 40 0.35 -23.75 14.67
CA LEU A 40 1.32 -24.84 14.51
C LEU A 40 1.61 -25.60 15.82
N THR A 41 1.35 -25.02 17.00
CA THR A 41 1.53 -25.73 18.28
C THR A 41 0.53 -26.88 18.47
N TRP A 42 -0.60 -26.86 17.76
CA TRP A 42 -1.59 -27.95 17.76
C TRP A 42 -1.50 -28.83 16.52
N PHE A 43 -0.58 -28.54 15.60
CA PHE A 43 -0.41 -29.36 14.41
C PHE A 43 0.22 -30.70 14.78
N THR A 44 -0.50 -31.77 14.48
CA THR A 44 0.06 -33.12 14.46
C THR A 44 -0.28 -33.79 13.12
N PRO A 45 0.47 -34.81 12.68
CA PRO A 45 0.13 -35.53 11.44
C PRO A 45 -1.28 -36.15 11.46
N GLN A 46 -1.85 -36.38 12.64
CA GLN A 46 -3.16 -36.95 12.86
C GLN A 46 -4.26 -35.87 12.89
N ASP A 47 -3.92 -34.67 13.37
CA ASP A 47 -4.83 -33.53 13.47
C ASP A 47 -4.38 -32.37 12.55
N ILE A 48 -4.83 -32.42 11.30
CA ILE A 48 -4.42 -31.50 10.24
C ILE A 48 -5.26 -30.22 10.14
N TRP A 49 -6.31 -30.08 10.95
CA TRP A 49 -7.18 -28.90 10.93
C TRP A 49 -6.42 -27.56 11.13
N PRO A 50 -5.33 -27.46 11.92
CA PRO A 50 -4.60 -26.20 12.05
C PRO A 50 -3.97 -25.77 10.71
N MET A 51 -3.56 -26.72 9.87
CA MET A 51 -3.05 -26.42 8.53
C MET A 51 -4.14 -25.84 7.63
N ALA A 52 -5.36 -26.37 7.69
CA ALA A 52 -6.48 -25.81 6.92
C ALA A 52 -6.78 -24.37 7.33
N VAL A 53 -6.76 -24.08 8.64
CA VAL A 53 -6.94 -22.71 9.16
C VAL A 53 -5.82 -21.78 8.70
N ILE A 54 -4.55 -22.21 8.77
CA ILE A 54 -3.41 -21.41 8.31
C ILE A 54 -3.54 -21.06 6.83
N VAL A 55 -3.99 -22.00 5.98
CA VAL A 55 -4.21 -21.74 4.55
C VAL A 55 -5.29 -20.68 4.33
N VAL A 56 -6.40 -20.76 5.06
CA VAL A 56 -7.47 -19.75 4.97
C VAL A 56 -6.99 -18.38 5.46
N VAL A 57 -6.27 -18.34 6.59
CA VAL A 57 -5.70 -17.10 7.12
C VAL A 57 -4.71 -16.49 6.12
N ALA A 58 -3.81 -17.29 5.54
CA ALA A 58 -2.89 -16.83 4.51
C ALA A 58 -3.65 -16.26 3.31
N PHE A 59 -4.66 -16.97 2.81
CA PHE A 59 -5.48 -16.48 1.71
C PHE A 59 -6.12 -15.11 2.03
N LEU A 60 -6.72 -14.95 3.20
CA LEU A 60 -7.35 -13.69 3.61
C LEU A 60 -6.34 -12.55 3.74
N VAL A 61 -5.16 -12.84 4.31
CA VAL A 61 -4.06 -11.88 4.46
C VAL A 61 -3.56 -11.39 3.12
N PHE A 62 -3.63 -12.18 2.05
CA PHE A 62 -3.27 -11.72 0.69
C PHE A 62 -4.45 -11.09 -0.06
N PHE A 63 -5.65 -11.64 0.07
CA PHE A 63 -6.82 -11.23 -0.69
C PHE A 63 -7.37 -9.86 -0.23
N ILE A 64 -7.44 -9.62 1.08
CA ILE A 64 -8.04 -8.38 1.63
C ILE A 64 -7.19 -7.15 1.26
N PRO A 65 -5.85 -7.14 1.44
CA PRO A 65 -5.04 -6.02 0.98
C PRO A 65 -5.10 -5.84 -0.53
N GLN A 66 -5.20 -6.91 -1.33
CA GLN A 66 -5.37 -6.75 -2.78
C GLN A 66 -6.67 -6.01 -3.15
N GLY A 67 -7.77 -6.25 -2.43
CA GLY A 67 -9.03 -5.55 -2.65
C GLY A 67 -9.02 -4.09 -2.18
N ILE A 68 -8.31 -3.79 -1.10
CA ILE A 68 -8.35 -2.46 -0.45
C ILE A 68 -7.18 -1.56 -0.88
N LEU A 69 -5.96 -2.10 -0.97
CA LEU A 69 -4.75 -1.36 -1.39
C LEU A 69 -4.56 -1.35 -2.91
N GLY A 70 -5.31 -2.18 -3.66
CA GLY A 70 -5.11 -2.42 -5.07
C GLY A 70 -6.06 -1.70 -6.03
N ARG A 71 -5.92 -0.39 -6.24
CA ARG A 71 -6.29 0.35 -7.48
C ARG A 71 -7.63 1.13 -7.55
N ALA A 72 -8.43 1.25 -6.50
CA ALA A 72 -9.65 2.06 -6.60
C ALA A 72 -9.35 3.54 -6.95
N ASP A 73 -8.39 4.16 -6.26
CA ASP A 73 -8.12 5.59 -6.45
C ASP A 73 -7.05 5.87 -7.52
N THR A 74 -6.09 4.98 -7.70
CA THR A 74 -5.02 5.15 -8.69
C THR A 74 -5.48 4.82 -10.11
N GLY A 75 -6.35 3.81 -10.28
CA GLY A 75 -6.81 3.39 -11.61
C GLY A 75 -7.73 4.41 -12.30
N TYR A 76 -8.65 5.02 -11.54
CA TYR A 76 -9.57 6.02 -12.07
C TYR A 76 -8.84 7.28 -12.55
N ASN A 77 -7.97 7.85 -11.71
CA ASN A 77 -7.20 9.06 -12.07
C ASN A 77 -6.23 8.84 -13.26
N LEU A 78 -5.66 7.64 -13.40
CA LEU A 78 -4.79 7.29 -14.54
C LEU A 78 -5.57 6.96 -15.83
N ALA A 79 -6.79 6.42 -15.73
CA ALA A 79 -7.65 6.11 -16.88
C ALA A 79 -8.43 7.33 -17.40
N GLU A 80 -8.74 8.29 -16.52
CA GLU A 80 -9.36 9.58 -16.87
C GLU A 80 -8.35 10.55 -17.52
N GLY A 81 -7.08 10.14 -17.65
CA GLY A 81 -6.05 10.93 -18.31
C GLY A 81 -5.59 12.15 -17.52
N ASN A 82 -6.01 12.28 -16.25
CA ASN A 82 -5.50 13.30 -15.35
C ASN A 82 -4.10 12.91 -14.88
N ARG A 83 -3.14 12.99 -15.81
CA ARG A 83 -1.74 13.19 -15.47
C ARG A 83 -1.71 14.59 -14.87
N THR A 84 -1.78 14.66 -13.55
CA THR A 84 -1.22 15.73 -12.72
C THR A 84 -0.59 16.83 -13.56
N ASP A 85 -1.18 18.02 -13.49
CA ASP A 85 -0.80 19.27 -14.18
C ASP A 85 0.66 19.68 -13.92
N GLU A 86 1.59 18.89 -14.44
CA GLU A 86 3.02 19.14 -14.50
C GLU A 86 3.48 18.97 -15.96
N LYS A 87 2.69 19.54 -16.85
CA LYS A 87 3.12 19.95 -18.18
C LYS A 87 2.88 21.45 -18.27
N GLU A 88 3.89 22.24 -17.93
CA GLU A 88 4.17 23.52 -18.61
C GLU A 88 5.39 24.20 -17.99
N THR A 89 6.59 23.66 -18.23
CA THR A 89 7.85 24.45 -18.36
C THR A 89 8.96 23.49 -18.70
N SER A 90 9.22 23.30 -20.00
CA SER A 90 10.53 22.85 -20.55
C SER A 90 10.49 22.66 -22.06
N ALA A 91 9.31 22.65 -22.70
CA ALA A 91 9.19 22.50 -24.15
C ALA A 91 9.05 23.85 -24.91
N GLY A 92 9.53 24.95 -24.33
CA GLY A 92 9.65 26.23 -25.02
C GLY A 92 11.10 26.46 -25.46
N VAL A 93 11.55 25.81 -26.54
CA VAL A 93 12.73 26.29 -27.29
C VAL A 93 12.20 27.29 -28.31
N SER A 94 12.29 28.58 -27.96
CA SER A 94 12.08 29.68 -28.88
C SER A 94 13.29 29.84 -29.81
N SER A 95 13.00 29.76 -31.11
CA SER A 95 13.69 30.25 -32.31
C SER A 95 15.22 30.23 -32.42
#